data_AF-A0A7S3VZL5-F1
#
_entry.id   AF-A0A7S3VZL5-F1
#
_cell.length_a   1.000
_cell.length_b   1.000
_cell.length_c   1.000
_cell.angle_alpha   90.00
_cell.angle_beta   90.00
_cell.angle_gamma   90.00
#
_symmetry.space_group_name_H-M   'P 1'
#
loop_
_entity.id
_entity.type
_entity.pdbx_description
1 polymer ?
#
loop_
_entity_poly.entity_id
_entity_poly.type
_entity_poly.pdbx_seq_one_letter_code
_entity_poly.pdbx_strand_id
1 'polypeptide(L)'
;QFGWLPEGEARLTGWTANFWFAVAVFLSGMVVCAVRAKMSDEPTTVHKYLADHNRHYLAFATGIVCAAGNTLQFLGGIAAGFAAADMVQAFPLVGIVWGLIFFGEFRKGSQLVKGLLVAVYLVYIV
;
A
#
# COMPACT_ATOMS: atom_id res chain seq x y z
N GLN A 1 10.95 5.84 -21.39
CA GLN A 1 11.08 4.40 -21.06
C GLN A 1 12.45 3.96 -21.52
N PHE A 2 13.27 3.40 -20.63
CA PHE A 2 14.63 3.01 -20.96
C PHE A 2 14.65 1.68 -21.73
N GLY A 3 15.25 1.67 -22.93
CA GLY A 3 15.26 0.57 -23.90
C GLY A 3 16.20 -0.59 -23.55
N TRP A 4 16.20 -1.06 -22.31
CA TRP A 4 17.06 -2.17 -21.85
C TRP A 4 16.51 -3.56 -22.16
N LEU A 5 15.30 -3.69 -22.72
CA LEU A 5 14.73 -4.99 -23.06
C LEU A 5 14.94 -5.31 -24.56
N PRO A 6 15.40 -6.53 -24.89
CA PRO A 6 15.45 -7.01 -26.26
C PRO A 6 14.09 -6.90 -26.96
N GLU A 7 14.07 -6.39 -28.18
CA GLU A 7 12.86 -6.32 -29.00
C GLU A 7 12.39 -7.74 -29.36
N GLY A 8 11.37 -8.23 -28.65
CA GLY A 8 10.80 -9.57 -28.88
C GLY A 8 10.31 -10.29 -27.62
N GLU A 9 10.70 -9.82 -26.42
CA GLU A 9 10.19 -10.43 -25.19
C GLU A 9 8.74 -10.02 -24.91
N ALA A 10 7.95 -10.98 -24.39
CA ALA A 10 6.58 -10.77 -23.95
C ALA A 10 6.56 -9.69 -22.87
N ARG A 11 6.25 -8.44 -23.27
CA ARG A 11 6.14 -7.31 -22.36
C ARG A 11 5.10 -7.66 -21.31
N LEU A 12 5.50 -7.66 -20.04
CA LEU A 12 4.57 -7.82 -18.92
C LEU A 12 3.50 -6.74 -19.07
N THR A 13 2.29 -7.13 -19.45
CA THR A 13 1.17 -6.19 -19.51
C THR A 13 0.83 -5.74 -18.09
N GLY A 14 0.37 -4.50 -17.91
CA GLY A 14 0.01 -4.01 -16.57
C GLY A 14 -1.02 -4.90 -15.87
N TRP A 15 -1.85 -5.62 -16.62
CA TRP A 15 -2.75 -6.65 -16.11
C TRP A 15 -2.03 -7.86 -15.51
N THR A 16 -1.05 -8.41 -16.21
CA THR A 16 -0.23 -9.51 -15.68
C THR A 16 0.60 -9.08 -14.46
N ALA A 17 1.11 -7.84 -14.45
CA ALA A 17 1.80 -7.29 -13.29
C ALA A 17 0.87 -7.17 -12.07
N ASN A 18 -0.34 -6.61 -12.26
CA ASN A 18 -1.35 -6.48 -11.20
C ASN A 18 -1.78 -7.83 -10.64
N PHE A 19 -1.95 -8.85 -11.50
CA PHE A 19 -2.32 -10.20 -11.07
C PHE A 19 -1.26 -10.80 -10.13
N TRP A 20 0.01 -10.79 -10.53
CA TRP A 20 1.10 -11.32 -9.69
C TRP A 20 1.30 -10.51 -8.41
N PHE A 21 1.12 -9.18 -8.49
CA PHE A 21 1.14 -8.32 -7.32
C PHE A 21 0.01 -8.68 -6.33
N ALA A 22 -1.22 -8.87 -6.81
CA ALA A 22 -2.35 -9.26 -5.97
C ALA A 22 -2.13 -10.63 -5.30
N VAL A 23 -1.60 -11.61 -6.04
CA VAL A 23 -1.23 -12.93 -5.48
C VAL A 23 -0.16 -12.79 -4.39
N ALA A 24 0.89 -12.02 -4.63
CA ALA A 24 1.96 -11.81 -3.67
C ALA A 24 1.46 -11.12 -2.38
N VAL A 25 0.61 -10.10 -2.51
CA VAL A 25 0.00 -9.40 -1.37
C VAL A 25 -0.97 -10.30 -0.60
N PHE A 26 -1.74 -11.15 -1.29
CA PHE A 26 -2.61 -12.12 -0.65
C PHE A 26 -1.81 -13.13 0.19
N LEU A 27 -0.76 -13.70 -0.40
CA LEU A 27 0.12 -14.65 0.31
C LEU A 27 0.84 -14.01 1.49
N SER A 28 1.37 -12.80 1.33
CA SER A 28 2.02 -12.08 2.44
C SER A 28 1.02 -11.72 3.55
N GLY A 29 -0.20 -11.33 3.20
CA GLY A 29 -1.29 -11.12 4.15
C GLY A 29 -1.60 -12.37 4.97
N MET A 30 -1.65 -13.55 4.33
CA MET A 30 -1.84 -14.83 5.05
C MET A 30 -0.71 -15.10 6.05
N VAL A 31 0.55 -14.82 5.67
CA VAL A 31 1.71 -14.98 6.56
C VAL A 31 1.61 -14.02 7.75
N VAL A 32 1.29 -12.75 7.51
CA VAL A 32 1.11 -11.76 8.59
C VAL A 32 -0.02 -12.16 9.53
N CYS A 33 -1.15 -12.63 9.01
CA CYS A 33 -2.25 -13.16 9.82
C CYS A 33 -1.82 -14.35 10.67
N ALA A 34 -1.05 -15.29 10.11
CA ALA A 34 -0.54 -16.45 10.84
C ALA A 34 0.46 -16.06 11.95
N VAL A 35 1.35 -15.10 11.68
CA VAL A 35 2.28 -14.57 12.68
C VAL A 35 1.51 -13.87 13.81
N ARG A 36 0.53 -13.04 13.46
CA ARG A 36 -0.29 -12.32 14.45
C ARG A 36 -1.14 -13.24 15.30
N ALA A 37 -1.68 -14.31 14.72
CA ALA A 37 -2.39 -15.36 15.44
C ALA A 37 -1.48 -16.07 16.45
N LYS A 38 -0.20 -16.30 16.12
CA LYS A 38 0.79 -16.89 17.05
C LYS A 38 1.25 -15.95 18.17
N MET A 39 1.19 -14.64 17.95
CA MET A 39 1.54 -13.63 18.95
C MET A 39 0.37 -13.29 19.89
N SER A 40 -0.84 -13.77 19.60
CA SER A 40 -2.00 -13.57 20.45
C SER A 40 -2.08 -14.69 21.49
N ASP A 41 -2.24 -14.33 22.76
CA ASP A 41 -2.36 -15.29 23.87
C ASP A 41 -3.68 -16.09 23.85
N GLU A 42 -4.66 -15.69 23.03
CA GLU A 42 -5.92 -16.41 22.90
C GLU A 42 -5.86 -17.48 21.79
N PRO A 43 -6.39 -18.70 22.04
CA PRO A 43 -6.52 -19.72 21.01
C PRO A 43 -7.51 -19.27 19.93
N THR A 44 -6.97 -18.73 18.85
CA THR A 44 -7.71 -18.29 17.68
C THR A 44 -8.08 -19.51 16.84
N THR A 45 -9.36 -19.84 16.78
CA THR A 45 -9.91 -20.90 15.92
C THR A 45 -10.67 -20.25 14.76
N VAL A 46 -10.56 -20.78 13.55
CA VAL A 46 -11.28 -20.27 12.36
C VAL A 46 -12.78 -20.13 12.62
N HIS A 47 -13.33 -21.05 13.41
CA HIS A 47 -14.74 -21.03 13.80
C HIS A 47 -15.11 -19.86 14.74
N LYS A 48 -14.20 -19.43 15.62
CA LYS A 48 -14.37 -18.21 16.44
C LYS A 48 -14.20 -16.95 15.59
N TYR A 49 -13.27 -16.95 14.64
CA TYR A 49 -13.07 -15.84 13.71
C TYR A 49 -14.31 -15.58 12.84
N LEU A 50 -14.94 -16.64 12.33
CA LEU A 50 -16.17 -16.53 11.52
C LEU A 50 -17.42 -16.23 12.36
N ALA A 51 -17.46 -16.65 13.62
CA ALA A 51 -18.56 -16.35 14.55
C ALA A 51 -18.48 -14.92 15.11
N ASP A 52 -17.30 -14.29 15.06
CA ASP A 52 -17.10 -12.92 15.51
C ASP A 52 -17.62 -11.93 14.46
N HIS A 53 -18.73 -11.28 14.81
CA HIS A 53 -19.45 -10.33 13.95
C HIS A 53 -18.89 -8.89 14.06
N ASN A 54 -17.65 -8.75 14.51
CA ASN A 54 -17.07 -7.47 14.85
C ASN A 54 -16.29 -6.88 13.68
N ARG A 55 -16.80 -5.82 13.03
CA ARG A 55 -16.11 -4.92 12.06
C ARG A 55 -15.28 -5.58 10.94
N HIS A 56 -15.32 -6.91 10.76
CA HIS A 56 -14.58 -7.66 9.75
C HIS A 56 -15.01 -7.27 8.33
N TYR A 57 -16.26 -6.86 8.17
CA TYR A 57 -16.77 -6.28 6.93
C TYR A 57 -16.02 -4.99 6.53
N LEU A 58 -15.50 -4.20 7.49
CA LEU A 58 -14.65 -3.04 7.20
C LEU A 58 -13.27 -3.48 6.70
N ALA A 59 -12.71 -4.57 7.24
CA ALA A 59 -11.47 -5.13 6.73
C ALA A 59 -11.63 -5.63 5.28
N PHE A 60 -12.76 -6.26 4.97
CA PHE A 60 -13.08 -6.67 3.61
C PHE A 60 -13.32 -5.48 2.68
N ALA A 61 -14.08 -4.47 3.12
CA ALA A 61 -14.35 -3.26 2.35
C ALA A 61 -13.06 -2.45 2.08
N THR A 62 -12.18 -2.29 3.08
CA THR A 62 -10.87 -1.65 2.90
C THR A 62 -9.98 -2.46 1.97
N GLY A 63 -10.03 -3.80 2.01
CA GLY A 63 -9.37 -4.67 1.04
C GLY A 63 -9.83 -4.44 -0.40
N ILE A 64 -11.15 -4.36 -0.62
CA ILE A 64 -11.73 -4.06 -1.95
C ILE A 64 -11.28 -2.68 -2.45
N VAL A 65 -11.37 -1.65 -1.60
CA VAL A 65 -10.96 -0.29 -1.95
C VAL A 65 -9.45 -0.25 -2.28
N CYS A 66 -8.63 -0.96 -1.50
CA CYS A 66 -7.20 -1.08 -1.75
C CYS A 66 -6.91 -1.78 -3.10
N ALA A 67 -7.57 -2.90 -3.38
CA ALA A 67 -7.42 -3.62 -4.64
C ALA A 67 -7.86 -2.77 -5.86
N ALA A 68 -8.96 -2.02 -5.71
CA ALA A 68 -9.43 -1.09 -6.71
C ALA A 68 -8.41 0.05 -6.96
N GLY A 69 -7.85 0.63 -5.89
CA GLY A 69 -6.82 1.66 -5.98
C GLY A 69 -5.55 1.18 -6.69
N ASN A 70 -5.05 -0.01 -6.34
CA ASN A 70 -3.90 -0.62 -7.01
C ASN A 70 -4.17 -0.86 -8.50
N THR A 71 -5.35 -1.40 -8.84
CA THR A 71 -5.72 -1.66 -10.24
C THR A 71 -5.83 -0.36 -11.04
N LEU A 72 -6.42 0.70 -10.47
CA LEU A 72 -6.48 2.03 -11.08
C LEU A 72 -5.09 2.63 -11.28
N GLN A 73 -4.17 2.41 -10.35
CA GLN A 73 -2.77 2.84 -10.49
C GLN A 73 -2.09 2.14 -11.68
N PHE A 74 -2.23 0.81 -11.81
CA PHE A 74 -1.70 0.08 -12.97
C PHE A 74 -2.34 0.50 -14.30
N LEU A 75 -3.66 0.74 -14.31
CA LEU A 75 -4.38 1.27 -15.48
C LEU A 75 -3.91 2.68 -15.85
N GLY A 76 -3.72 3.55 -14.86
CA GLY A 76 -3.11 4.86 -15.03
C GLY A 76 -1.70 4.78 -15.59
N GLY A 77 -0.93 3.75 -15.20
CA GLY A 77 0.42 3.50 -15.71
C GLY A 77 0.44 3.12 -17.19
N ILE A 78 -0.60 2.41 -17.65
CA ILE A 78 -0.81 2.10 -19.08
C ILE A 78 -1.27 3.36 -19.84
N ALA A 79 -2.14 4.18 -19.27
CA ALA A 79 -2.77 5.32 -19.95
C ALA A 79 -1.93 6.61 -19.97
N ALA A 80 -1.28 6.95 -18.85
CA ALA A 80 -0.54 8.21 -18.64
C ALA A 80 0.98 7.99 -18.48
N GLY A 81 1.44 6.74 -18.46
CA GLY A 81 2.83 6.36 -18.24
C GLY A 81 3.11 5.98 -16.79
N PHE A 82 3.97 4.98 -16.59
CA PHE A 82 4.30 4.43 -15.26
C PHE A 82 4.84 5.49 -14.27
N ALA A 83 5.54 6.52 -14.75
CA ALA A 83 6.00 7.62 -13.89
C ALA A 83 4.85 8.44 -13.29
N ALA A 84 3.77 8.67 -14.05
CA ALA A 84 2.58 9.37 -13.55
C ALA A 84 1.75 8.49 -12.61
N ALA A 85 1.74 7.18 -12.85
CA ALA A 85 1.12 6.22 -11.93
C ALA A 85 1.89 6.08 -10.62
N ASP A 86 3.22 6.12 -10.64
CA ASP A 86 4.05 6.07 -9.44
C ASP A 86 3.91 7.33 -8.57
N MET A 87 3.42 8.46 -9.11
CA MET A 87 3.03 9.61 -8.28
C MET A 87 1.90 9.27 -7.30
N VAL A 88 1.10 8.21 -7.52
CA VAL A 88 0.11 7.75 -6.54
C VAL A 88 0.80 7.19 -5.28
N GLN A 89 2.03 6.67 -5.39
CA GLN A 89 2.82 6.32 -4.21
C GLN A 89 3.28 7.55 -3.40
N ALA A 90 3.10 8.78 -3.91
CA ALA A 90 3.28 10.02 -3.13
C ALA A 90 2.18 10.24 -2.09
N PHE A 91 1.09 9.46 -2.14
CA PHE A 91 -0.06 9.64 -1.23
C PHE A 91 0.31 9.75 0.26
N PRO A 92 1.30 8.99 0.81
CA PRO A 92 1.74 9.15 2.18
C PRO A 92 2.26 10.55 2.50
N LEU A 93 2.88 11.25 1.53
CA LEU A 93 3.31 12.64 1.71
C LEU A 93 2.10 13.54 1.85
N VAL A 94 1.14 13.45 0.94
CA VAL A 94 -0.11 14.21 1.04
C VAL A 94 -0.76 13.98 2.41
N GLY A 95 -0.82 12.73 2.87
CA GLY A 95 -1.28 12.36 4.20
C GLY A 95 -0.50 13.03 5.34
N ILE A 96 0.83 13.08 5.26
CA ILE A 96 1.69 13.78 6.22
C ILE A 96 1.38 15.28 6.24
N VAL A 97 1.19 15.93 5.08
CA VAL A 97 0.82 17.35 5.01
C VAL A 97 -0.54 17.60 5.66
N TRP A 98 -1.55 16.78 5.37
CA TRP A 98 -2.86 16.90 6.04
C TRP A 98 -2.76 16.63 7.55
N GLY A 99 -1.98 15.64 7.96
CA GLY A 99 -1.67 15.34 9.37
C GLY A 99 -0.98 16.49 10.10
N LEU A 100 -0.06 17.18 9.42
CA LEU A 100 0.67 18.33 9.96
C LEU A 100 -0.21 19.59 10.06
N ILE A 101 -1.00 19.87 9.01
CA ILE A 101 -1.82 21.09 8.89
C ILE A 101 -3.08 21.00 9.75
N PHE A 102 -3.85 19.92 9.62
CA PHE A 102 -5.19 19.81 10.21
C PHE A 102 -5.19 19.14 11.57
N PHE A 103 -4.42 18.06 11.73
CA PHE A 103 -4.44 17.27 12.98
C PHE A 103 -3.33 17.68 13.96
N GLY A 104 -2.30 18.39 13.48
CA GLY A 104 -1.19 18.84 14.30
C GLY A 104 -0.42 17.69 14.95
N GLU A 105 -0.47 16.47 14.37
CA GLU A 105 0.04 15.22 14.97
C GLU A 105 1.51 15.32 15.40
N PHE A 106 2.31 16.12 14.69
CA PHE A 106 3.74 16.27 14.96
C PHE A 106 4.14 17.56 15.69
N ARG A 107 3.17 18.35 16.21
CA ARG A 107 3.48 19.62 16.91
C ARG A 107 4.36 19.41 18.16
N LYS A 108 4.09 18.34 18.92
CA LYS A 108 4.88 17.92 20.11
C LYS A 108 6.03 16.96 19.78
N GLY A 109 6.25 16.61 18.51
CA GLY A 109 7.30 15.69 18.09
C GLY A 109 8.71 16.28 18.27
N SER A 110 9.68 15.39 18.53
CA SER A 110 11.10 15.74 18.63
C SER A 110 11.62 16.43 17.37
N GLN A 111 12.63 17.30 17.51
CA GLN A 111 13.28 17.99 16.39
C GLN A 111 13.82 17.01 15.33
N LEU A 112 14.23 15.81 15.77
CA LEU A 112 14.68 14.73 14.88
C LEU A 112 13.55 14.21 13.98
N VAL A 113 12.33 14.05 14.52
CA VAL A 113 11.15 13.62 13.75
C VAL A 113 10.77 14.68 12.70
N LYS A 114 10.85 15.96 13.07
CA LYS A 114 10.61 17.08 12.14
C LYS A 114 11.67 17.14 11.04
N GLY A 115 12.95 16.90 11.38
CA GLY A 115 14.03 16.80 10.40
C GLY A 115 13.88 15.64 9.44
N LEU A 116 13.50 14.45 9.94
CA LEU A 116 13.22 13.28 9.11
C LEU A 116 12.02 13.50 8.17
N LEU A 117 10.96 14.14 8.65
CA LEU A 117 9.80 14.50 7.83
C LEU A 117 10.20 15.40 6.65
N VAL A 118 11.01 16.43 6.90
CA VAL A 118 11.53 17.32 5.85
C VAL A 118 12.46 16.56 4.90
N ALA A 119 13.33 15.70 5.41
CA ALA A 119 14.25 14.91 4.57
C ALA A 119 13.50 13.97 3.62
N VAL A 120 12.46 13.27 4.10
CA VAL A 120 11.60 12.41 3.27
C VAL A 120 10.90 13.23 2.17
N TYR A 121 10.46 14.45 2.47
CA TYR A 121 9.90 15.36 1.48
C TYR A 121 10.91 15.79 0.42
N LEU A 122 12.12 16.16 0.83
CA LEU A 122 13.18 16.60 -0.08
C LEU A 122 13.64 15.46 -1.00
N VAL A 123 13.79 14.25 -0.47
CA VAL A 123 14.16 13.06 -1.26
C VAL A 123 13.09 12.71 -2.30
N TYR A 124 11.83 13.03 -2.06
CA TYR A 124 10.75 12.78 -3.02
C TYR A 124 10.63 13.83 -4.13
N ILE A 125 11.12 15.05 -3.88
CA ILE A 125 11.12 16.15 -4.88
C ILE A 125 12.28 16.00 -5.88
N VAL A 126 13.38 15.39 -5.46
CA VAL A 126 14.61 15.15 -6.25
C VAL A 126 14.45 13.92 -7.13
#